data_AF-A0A523J3X5-F1
#
_entry.id   AF-A0A523J3X5-F1
#
_cell.length_a   1.000
_cell.length_b   1.000
_cell.length_c   1.000
_cell.angle_alpha   90.00
_cell.angle_beta   90.00
_cell.angle_gamma   90.00
#
_symmetry.space_group_name_H-M   'P 1'
#
loop_
_entity.id
_entity.type
_entity.pdbx_description
1 polymer ?
#
loop_
_entity_poly.entity_id
_entity_poly.type
_entity_poly.pdbx_seq_one_letter_code
_entity_poly.pdbx_strand_id
1 'polypeptide(L)'
;MNKRANRIIVSIIFVLLTAVMTQAQDDGSQAYYCTMDSEVSADAPGSCPKCGMALIQGKRPTRIKVGIFIFNNIQILDFTGPYDVFAFKSKVFEVFTIGENMKPIETSYGLSVNPKYTFENCPQPDVLIIPGGGISKELAKENVIEWIARTAEKSQYVMSVCTGSFLIAKAGLLQGKSATTYNSAISSLRTLFPDIRVVSDQRYVDNGKVLTSAGISSGIDLSFHLITKMKGLGVAQEVALGLEYDWKPNSDYVRAALADRKLPRVGKLPEDFDWQVLGTAGNRESWQLSGLLRTDKSIHETMQAIYAGVQADSTWQFNKGFDDTFMLTGWKLDTDGQSWENKISVEKSPEANGYLVKMVLAKN
;
A
#
# COMPACT_ATOMS: atom_id res chain seq x y z
N MET A 1 95.58 -10.68 -28.27
CA MET A 1 95.01 -11.96 -27.80
C MET A 1 93.49 -11.85 -27.80
N ASN A 2 92.82 -12.76 -28.52
CA ASN A 2 91.39 -13.14 -28.44
C ASN A 2 90.31 -12.07 -28.71
N LYS A 3 89.18 -12.33 -29.37
CA LYS A 3 88.69 -13.32 -30.36
C LYS A 3 87.21 -12.91 -30.57
N ARG A 4 86.78 -12.77 -31.83
CA ARG A 4 85.44 -13.06 -32.41
C ARG A 4 84.18 -12.97 -31.52
N ALA A 5 83.14 -12.28 -32.00
CA ALA A 5 81.90 -12.94 -32.47
C ALA A 5 80.92 -11.97 -33.14
N ASN A 6 80.40 -12.43 -34.29
CA ASN A 6 79.34 -11.88 -35.13
C ASN A 6 77.94 -12.17 -34.54
N ARG A 7 76.95 -11.30 -34.81
CA ARG A 7 75.52 -11.61 -35.16
C ARG A 7 74.67 -10.32 -35.10
N ILE A 8 74.35 -9.67 -36.23
CA ILE A 8 73.06 -9.69 -36.97
C ILE A 8 71.82 -9.62 -36.05
N ILE A 9 70.96 -8.59 -36.22
CA ILE A 9 69.51 -8.67 -36.54
C ILE A 9 68.76 -7.34 -36.25
N VAL A 10 68.22 -6.77 -37.33
CA VAL A 10 66.90 -6.14 -37.55
C VAL A 10 66.60 -4.72 -37.04
N SER A 11 66.41 -3.86 -38.06
CA SER A 11 65.72 -2.57 -38.06
C SER A 11 64.29 -2.65 -37.49
N ILE A 12 63.95 -1.72 -36.60
CA ILE A 12 62.55 -1.42 -36.26
C ILE A 12 62.35 0.08 -36.45
N ILE A 13 61.75 0.44 -37.59
CA ILE A 13 61.22 1.76 -37.87
C ILE A 13 59.84 1.81 -37.19
N PHE A 14 59.72 2.63 -36.14
CA PHE A 14 58.46 2.92 -35.45
C PHE A 14 57.74 4.04 -36.22
N VAL A 15 56.78 3.69 -37.08
CA VAL A 15 55.79 4.66 -37.59
C VAL A 15 54.56 4.57 -36.68
N LEU A 16 54.40 5.56 -35.80
CA LEU A 16 53.17 5.76 -35.04
C LEU A 16 52.03 6.10 -36.00
N LEU A 17 51.09 5.18 -36.20
CA LEU A 17 49.74 5.52 -36.67
C LEU A 17 48.95 6.12 -35.49
N THR A 18 48.77 7.44 -35.47
CA THR A 18 47.77 8.08 -34.62
C THR A 18 46.39 7.83 -35.24
N ALA A 19 45.64 6.89 -34.66
CA ALA A 19 44.22 6.74 -34.94
C ALA A 19 43.49 7.97 -34.39
N VAL A 20 43.04 8.85 -35.29
CA VAL A 20 42.07 9.90 -34.95
C VAL A 20 40.75 9.18 -34.68
N MET A 21 40.42 9.02 -33.40
CA MET A 21 39.06 8.65 -33.00
C MET A 21 38.16 9.85 -33.30
N THR A 22 37.40 9.74 -34.38
CA THR A 22 36.28 10.64 -34.65
C THR A 22 35.28 10.47 -33.51
N GLN A 23 35.31 11.38 -32.54
CA GLN A 23 34.18 11.54 -31.62
C GLN A 23 32.97 11.89 -32.50
N ALA A 24 31.98 11.00 -32.51
CA ALA A 24 30.65 11.34 -33.01
C ALA A 24 30.15 12.49 -32.14
N GLN A 25 30.25 13.69 -32.67
CA GLN A 25 29.60 14.87 -32.14
C GLN A 25 28.11 14.58 -32.21
N ASP A 26 27.46 14.49 -31.05
CA ASP A 26 26.01 14.48 -30.92
C ASP A 26 25.51 15.84 -31.44
N ASP A 27 25.37 15.91 -32.75
CA ASP A 27 24.53 16.87 -33.45
C ASP A 27 23.15 16.74 -32.82
N GLY A 28 22.89 17.62 -31.86
CA GLY A 28 21.60 17.75 -31.23
C GLY A 28 20.57 18.19 -32.25
N SER A 29 20.03 17.25 -33.01
CA SER A 29 18.81 17.45 -33.76
C SER A 29 17.77 17.97 -32.76
N GLN A 30 17.38 19.23 -32.94
CA GLN A 30 16.47 19.90 -32.02
C GLN A 30 15.10 19.27 -32.21
N ALA A 31 14.80 18.25 -31.42
CA ALA A 31 13.52 17.57 -31.45
C ALA A 31 12.39 18.56 -31.07
N TYR A 32 11.31 18.54 -31.85
CA TYR A 32 10.05 19.20 -31.56
C TYR A 32 9.04 18.15 -31.12
N TYR A 33 8.18 18.47 -30.16
CA TYR A 33 7.15 17.53 -29.70
C TYR A 33 5.81 18.21 -29.46
N CYS A 34 4.74 17.44 -29.55
CA CYS A 34 3.40 17.91 -29.25
C CYS A 34 3.12 17.83 -27.74
N THR A 35 2.63 18.91 -27.13
CA THR A 35 2.21 18.90 -25.70
C THR A 35 0.89 18.15 -25.45
N MET A 36 0.13 17.91 -26.52
CA MET A 36 -1.19 17.28 -26.46
C MET A 36 -1.18 15.79 -26.83
N ASP A 37 -0.21 15.32 -27.62
CA ASP A 37 -0.14 13.94 -28.10
C ASP A 37 1.25 13.34 -27.91
N SER A 38 1.36 12.32 -27.05
CA SER A 38 2.61 11.69 -26.61
C SER A 38 3.38 10.91 -27.68
N GLU A 39 2.79 10.68 -28.85
CA GLU A 39 3.42 9.94 -29.95
C GLU A 39 3.98 10.85 -31.04
N VAL A 40 3.61 12.13 -31.02
CA VAL A 40 4.05 13.11 -32.04
C VAL A 40 5.35 13.78 -31.61
N SER A 41 6.38 13.58 -32.43
CA SER A 41 7.66 14.30 -32.45
C SER A 41 8.06 14.60 -33.89
N ALA A 42 8.85 15.65 -34.10
CA ALA A 42 9.37 16.04 -35.40
C ALA A 42 10.78 16.64 -35.28
N ASP A 43 11.52 16.65 -36.38
CA ASP A 43 12.86 17.24 -36.43
C ASP A 43 12.84 18.73 -36.83
N ALA A 44 11.65 19.30 -37.06
CA ALA A 44 11.45 20.68 -37.48
C ALA A 44 10.20 21.31 -36.81
N PRO A 45 10.13 22.66 -36.71
CA PRO A 45 8.92 23.34 -36.27
C PRO A 45 7.72 23.00 -37.16
N GLY A 46 6.53 22.97 -36.58
CA GLY A 46 5.31 22.70 -37.32
C GLY A 46 4.09 22.58 -36.41
N SER A 47 2.99 22.13 -36.98
CA SER A 47 1.78 21.81 -36.22
C SER A 47 1.64 20.29 -36.09
N CYS A 48 1.16 19.83 -34.94
CA CYS A 48 0.84 18.44 -34.70
C CYS A 48 -0.23 17.96 -35.68
N PRO A 49 -0.02 16.86 -36.44
CA PRO A 49 -0.99 16.37 -37.41
C PRO A 49 -2.25 15.79 -36.75
N LYS A 50 -2.20 15.46 -35.45
CA LYS A 50 -3.33 14.89 -34.71
C LYS A 50 -4.20 15.93 -34.02
N CYS A 51 -3.63 17.02 -33.48
CA CYS A 51 -4.38 18.01 -32.70
C CYS A 51 -4.27 19.46 -33.21
N GLY A 52 -3.44 19.72 -34.22
CA GLY A 52 -3.26 21.06 -34.81
C GLY A 52 -2.45 22.05 -33.96
N MET A 53 -2.04 21.71 -32.74
CA MET A 53 -1.21 22.59 -31.90
C MET A 53 0.22 22.70 -32.43
N ALA A 54 0.85 23.86 -32.25
CA ALA A 54 2.26 24.05 -32.56
C ALA A 54 3.14 23.07 -31.76
N LEU A 55 4.11 22.46 -32.44
CA LEU A 55 5.12 21.63 -31.80
C LEU A 55 6.11 22.53 -31.05
N ILE A 56 6.49 22.12 -29.85
CA ILE A 56 7.41 22.87 -29.00
C ILE A 56 8.80 22.26 -29.14
N GLN A 57 9.78 23.14 -29.32
CA GLN A 57 11.19 22.78 -29.39
C GLN A 57 11.70 22.32 -28.02
N GLY A 58 12.39 21.18 -27.97
CA GLY A 58 13.09 20.71 -26.80
C GLY A 58 12.89 19.22 -26.52
N LYS A 59 13.51 18.76 -25.43
CA LYS A 59 13.39 17.36 -25.00
C LYS A 59 12.05 17.16 -24.32
N ARG A 60 11.28 16.15 -24.77
CA ARG A 60 10.03 15.78 -24.12
C ARG A 60 10.30 15.43 -22.65
N PRO A 61 9.49 15.91 -21.69
CA PRO A 61 9.62 15.49 -20.31
C PRO A 61 9.48 13.98 -20.22
N THR A 62 10.47 13.29 -19.66
CA THR A 62 10.37 11.86 -19.39
C THR A 62 9.33 11.62 -18.30
N ARG A 63 8.37 10.74 -18.58
CA ARG A 63 7.39 10.33 -17.58
C ARG A 63 8.08 9.59 -16.43
N ILE A 64 7.57 9.78 -15.23
CA ILE A 64 7.98 9.03 -14.03
C ILE A 64 7.41 7.63 -14.15
N LYS A 65 8.27 6.62 -14.14
CA LYS A 65 7.89 5.21 -14.26
C LYS A 65 7.43 4.66 -12.92
N VAL A 66 6.19 4.19 -12.87
CA VAL A 66 5.58 3.58 -11.69
C VAL A 66 5.38 2.08 -11.98
N GLY A 67 6.27 1.27 -11.41
CA GLY A 67 6.23 -0.18 -11.53
C GLY A 67 5.49 -0.80 -10.36
N ILE A 68 4.48 -1.62 -10.63
CA ILE A 68 3.66 -2.27 -9.60
C ILE A 68 3.85 -3.78 -9.68
N PHE A 69 4.39 -4.38 -8.62
CA PHE A 69 4.54 -5.83 -8.55
C PHE A 69 3.17 -6.51 -8.40
N ILE A 70 2.88 -7.50 -9.25
CA ILE A 70 1.66 -8.32 -9.18
C ILE A 70 1.99 -9.80 -9.08
N PHE A 71 1.20 -10.53 -8.30
CA PHE A 71 1.40 -11.94 -7.99
C PHE A 71 0.07 -12.64 -7.68
N ASN A 72 0.08 -13.97 -7.60
CA ASN A 72 -1.13 -14.74 -7.29
C ASN A 72 -1.62 -14.51 -5.85
N ASN A 73 -2.92 -14.37 -5.67
CA ASN A 73 -3.60 -13.98 -4.43
C ASN A 73 -3.28 -12.55 -3.97
N ILE A 74 -2.83 -11.66 -4.85
CA ILE A 74 -2.72 -10.23 -4.57
C ILE A 74 -4.10 -9.62 -4.23
N GLN A 75 -4.14 -8.70 -3.27
CA GLN A 75 -5.35 -7.95 -2.94
C GLN A 75 -5.62 -6.92 -4.04
N ILE A 76 -6.77 -7.01 -4.71
CA ILE A 76 -7.06 -6.20 -5.90
C ILE A 76 -6.84 -4.69 -5.69
N LEU A 77 -7.44 -4.13 -4.64
CA LEU A 77 -7.40 -2.69 -4.40
C LEU A 77 -6.03 -2.18 -3.94
N ASP A 78 -5.17 -3.07 -3.41
CA ASP A 78 -3.81 -2.69 -2.99
C ASP A 78 -2.94 -2.25 -4.17
N PHE A 79 -3.24 -2.75 -5.38
CA PHE A 79 -2.49 -2.40 -6.59
C PHE A 79 -3.31 -1.51 -7.53
N THR A 80 -4.61 -1.75 -7.70
CA THR A 80 -5.44 -0.94 -8.60
C THR A 80 -5.70 0.47 -8.06
N GLY A 81 -5.80 0.63 -6.74
CA GLY A 81 -5.96 1.95 -6.12
C GLY A 81 -4.77 2.88 -6.45
N PRO A 82 -3.53 2.49 -6.12
CA PRO A 82 -2.34 3.21 -6.58
C PRO A 82 -2.25 3.34 -8.10
N TYR A 83 -2.63 2.28 -8.85
CA TYR A 83 -2.61 2.31 -10.31
C TYR A 83 -3.44 3.48 -10.85
N ASP A 84 -4.70 3.60 -10.44
CA ASP A 84 -5.59 4.67 -10.90
C ASP A 84 -5.11 6.06 -10.49
N VAL A 85 -4.63 6.22 -9.24
CA VAL A 85 -4.08 7.49 -8.75
C VAL A 85 -2.92 7.99 -9.61
N PHE A 86 -1.95 7.14 -9.93
CA PHE A 86 -0.83 7.54 -10.77
C PHE A 86 -1.23 7.66 -12.25
N ALA A 87 -2.04 6.72 -12.77
CA ALA A 87 -2.40 6.65 -14.19
C ALA A 87 -3.29 7.82 -14.64
N PHE A 88 -4.09 8.40 -13.73
CA PHE A 88 -4.91 9.58 -14.03
C PHE A 88 -4.07 10.74 -14.61
N LYS A 89 -2.82 10.88 -14.18
CA LYS A 89 -1.84 11.81 -14.72
C LYS A 89 -0.87 11.13 -15.69
N SER A 90 -1.39 10.42 -16.69
CA SER A 90 -0.62 9.65 -17.70
C SER A 90 0.39 10.46 -18.54
N LYS A 91 0.27 11.79 -18.56
CA LYS A 91 1.27 12.71 -19.14
C LYS A 91 2.50 12.90 -18.25
N VAL A 92 2.37 12.62 -16.95
CA VAL A 92 3.42 12.75 -15.92
C VAL A 92 3.94 11.38 -15.49
N PHE A 93 3.05 10.40 -15.34
CA PHE A 93 3.38 9.06 -14.88
C PHE A 93 3.15 8.02 -15.97
N GLU A 94 4.02 7.03 -16.03
CA GLU A 94 3.86 5.82 -16.82
C GLU A 94 3.71 4.65 -15.86
N VAL A 95 2.49 4.12 -15.74
CA VAL A 95 2.17 3.05 -14.79
C VAL A 95 2.15 1.70 -15.50
N PHE A 96 2.81 0.69 -14.94
CA PHE A 96 2.83 -0.66 -15.50
C PHE A 96 2.92 -1.73 -14.41
N THR A 97 2.39 -2.91 -14.72
CA THR A 97 2.42 -4.08 -13.85
C THR A 97 3.61 -4.98 -14.17
N ILE A 98 4.20 -5.58 -13.14
CA ILE A 98 5.36 -6.45 -13.23
C ILE A 98 5.03 -7.78 -12.56
N GLY A 99 5.06 -8.87 -13.30
CA GLY A 99 4.93 -10.23 -12.77
C GLY A 99 6.28 -10.95 -12.72
N GLU A 100 6.32 -12.11 -12.06
CA GLU A 100 7.48 -13.01 -12.14
C GLU A 100 7.67 -13.56 -13.57
N ASN A 101 6.57 -13.78 -14.28
CA ASN A 101 6.51 -14.20 -15.68
C ASN A 101 5.25 -13.62 -16.35
N MET A 102 5.06 -13.90 -17.64
CA MET A 102 3.92 -13.36 -18.40
C MET A 102 2.58 -14.08 -18.18
N LYS A 103 2.52 -15.10 -17.32
CA LYS A 103 1.26 -15.81 -17.05
C LYS A 103 0.30 -14.87 -16.31
N PRO A 104 -1.00 -14.93 -16.60
CA PRO A 104 -2.00 -14.20 -15.81
C PRO A 104 -1.90 -14.61 -14.35
N ILE A 105 -2.06 -13.63 -13.45
CA ILE A 105 -2.26 -13.88 -12.02
C ILE A 105 -3.75 -13.92 -11.72
N GLU A 106 -4.11 -14.57 -10.62
CA GLU A 106 -5.44 -14.49 -10.02
C GLU A 106 -5.37 -13.70 -8.72
N THR A 107 -6.19 -12.66 -8.57
CA THR A 107 -6.28 -11.87 -7.33
C THR A 107 -7.01 -12.66 -6.23
N SER A 108 -6.99 -12.18 -4.98
CA SER A 108 -7.66 -12.85 -3.84
C SER A 108 -9.17 -13.09 -4.02
N TYR A 109 -9.80 -12.39 -4.96
CA TYR A 109 -11.24 -12.51 -5.26
C TYR A 109 -11.51 -13.04 -6.68
N GLY A 110 -10.53 -13.69 -7.31
CA GLY A 110 -10.73 -14.41 -8.58
C GLY A 110 -10.60 -13.56 -9.85
N LEU A 111 -10.37 -12.24 -9.77
CA LEU A 111 -10.08 -11.44 -10.97
C LEU A 111 -8.73 -11.89 -11.57
N SER A 112 -8.73 -12.19 -12.87
CA SER A 112 -7.50 -12.51 -13.61
C SER A 112 -6.87 -11.25 -14.22
N VAL A 113 -5.55 -11.10 -14.07
CA VAL A 113 -4.81 -9.90 -14.52
C VAL A 113 -3.55 -10.33 -15.27
N ASN A 114 -3.33 -9.74 -16.44
CA ASN A 114 -2.10 -9.96 -17.22
C ASN A 114 -1.01 -8.96 -16.77
N PRO A 115 0.20 -9.44 -16.42
CA PRO A 115 1.35 -8.55 -16.22
C PRO A 115 1.76 -7.90 -17.54
N LYS A 116 2.20 -6.63 -17.48
CA LYS A 116 2.75 -5.92 -18.64
C LYS A 116 4.21 -6.31 -18.90
N TYR A 117 4.98 -6.48 -17.83
CA TYR A 117 6.39 -6.84 -17.86
C TYR A 117 6.69 -8.00 -16.89
N THR A 118 7.84 -8.63 -17.06
CA THR A 118 8.45 -9.59 -16.14
C THR A 118 9.62 -8.96 -15.39
N PHE A 119 10.19 -9.67 -14.41
CA PHE A 119 11.42 -9.27 -13.74
C PHE A 119 12.60 -9.03 -14.68
N GLU A 120 12.63 -9.71 -15.82
CA GLU A 120 13.74 -9.67 -16.78
C GLU A 120 13.63 -8.50 -17.77
N ASN A 121 12.40 -8.12 -18.15
CA ASN A 121 12.16 -7.13 -19.21
C ASN A 121 11.51 -5.83 -18.71
N CYS A 122 11.24 -5.70 -17.41
CA CYS A 122 10.65 -4.49 -16.88
C CYS A 122 11.61 -3.29 -17.03
N PRO A 123 11.14 -2.14 -17.51
CA PRO A 123 11.94 -0.92 -17.45
C PRO A 123 12.15 -0.54 -15.99
N GLN A 124 13.33 -0.01 -15.63
CA GLN A 124 13.63 0.44 -14.26
C GLN A 124 12.56 1.45 -13.78
N PRO A 125 11.80 1.13 -12.72
CA PRO A 125 10.83 2.07 -12.17
C PRO A 125 11.50 3.14 -11.32
N ASP A 126 11.01 4.38 -11.43
CA ASP A 126 11.32 5.47 -10.52
C ASP A 126 10.58 5.28 -9.19
N VAL A 127 9.35 4.78 -9.25
CA VAL A 127 8.51 4.39 -8.10
C VAL A 127 8.19 2.91 -8.18
N LEU A 128 8.65 2.13 -7.19
CA LEU A 128 8.30 0.72 -7.05
C LEU A 128 7.18 0.56 -6.02
N ILE A 129 6.07 -0.05 -6.41
CA ILE A 129 4.94 -0.34 -5.53
C ILE A 129 4.88 -1.84 -5.27
N ILE A 130 4.84 -2.20 -3.98
CA ILE A 130 4.74 -3.58 -3.49
C ILE A 130 3.41 -3.77 -2.74
N PRO A 131 2.37 -4.29 -3.43
CA PRO A 131 1.06 -4.56 -2.85
C PRO A 131 1.05 -5.72 -1.85
N GLY A 132 -0.05 -5.86 -1.09
CA GLY A 132 -0.30 -6.98 -0.21
C GLY A 132 -1.26 -8.02 -0.78
N GLY A 133 -1.85 -8.81 0.12
CA GLY A 133 -2.64 -10.00 -0.19
C GLY A 133 -2.02 -11.25 0.41
N GLY A 134 -2.21 -12.40 -0.26
CA GLY A 134 -1.65 -13.70 0.11
C GLY A 134 -0.14 -13.81 -0.13
N ILE A 135 0.65 -13.06 0.64
CA ILE A 135 2.11 -12.91 0.41
C ILE A 135 2.97 -14.12 0.80
N SER A 136 2.44 -15.14 1.50
CA SER A 136 3.25 -16.22 2.07
C SER A 136 4.11 -16.96 1.05
N LYS A 137 3.59 -17.19 -0.16
CA LYS A 137 4.35 -17.84 -1.25
C LYS A 137 5.47 -16.95 -1.76
N GLU A 138 5.19 -15.68 -2.01
CA GLU A 138 6.17 -14.71 -2.52
C GLU A 138 7.24 -14.40 -1.47
N LEU A 139 6.87 -14.36 -0.18
CA LEU A 139 7.80 -14.17 0.92
C LEU A 139 8.81 -15.32 1.03
N ALA A 140 8.46 -16.53 0.59
CA ALA A 140 9.34 -17.70 0.59
C ALA A 140 10.28 -17.78 -0.63
N LYS A 141 10.04 -16.97 -1.67
CA LYS A 141 10.79 -16.99 -2.93
C LYS A 141 11.98 -16.04 -2.90
N GLU A 142 13.19 -16.57 -2.90
CA GLU A 142 14.41 -15.74 -2.86
C GLU A 142 14.54 -14.85 -4.11
N ASN A 143 14.21 -15.36 -5.29
CA ASN A 143 14.25 -14.59 -6.54
C ASN A 143 13.36 -13.34 -6.50
N VAL A 144 12.20 -13.41 -5.83
CA VAL A 144 11.29 -12.26 -5.65
C VAL A 144 11.91 -11.25 -4.69
N ILE A 145 12.40 -11.69 -3.53
CA ILE A 145 12.98 -10.81 -2.52
C ILE A 145 14.21 -10.09 -3.06
N GLU A 146 15.11 -10.81 -3.74
CA GLU A 146 16.27 -10.21 -4.37
C GLU A 146 15.91 -9.24 -5.50
N TRP A 147 14.91 -9.57 -6.32
CA TRP A 147 14.44 -8.66 -7.36
C TRP A 147 13.87 -7.38 -6.78
N ILE A 148 13.08 -7.46 -5.70
CA ILE A 148 12.57 -6.29 -4.98
C ILE A 148 13.75 -5.45 -4.47
N ALA A 149 14.73 -6.05 -3.79
CA ALA A 149 15.89 -5.34 -3.26
C ALA A 149 16.69 -4.61 -4.35
N ARG A 150 17.04 -5.31 -5.44
CA ARG A 150 17.80 -4.74 -6.57
C ARG A 150 17.05 -3.62 -7.29
N THR A 151 15.75 -3.79 -7.49
CA THR A 151 14.92 -2.79 -8.16
C THR A 151 14.75 -1.56 -7.28
N ALA A 152 14.48 -1.77 -5.99
CA ALA A 152 14.35 -0.74 -4.98
C ALA A 152 15.61 0.12 -4.80
N GLU A 153 16.80 -0.48 -4.92
CA GLU A 153 18.07 0.24 -4.84
C GLU A 153 18.13 1.39 -5.85
N LYS A 154 17.67 1.14 -7.07
CA LYS A 154 17.69 2.08 -8.19
C LYS A 154 16.45 2.97 -8.30
N SER A 155 15.35 2.61 -7.64
CA SER A 155 14.15 3.45 -7.57
C SER A 155 14.36 4.67 -6.67
N GLN A 156 13.70 5.78 -7.03
CA GLN A 156 13.67 6.99 -6.21
C GLN A 156 12.78 6.78 -4.98
N TYR A 157 11.66 6.08 -5.15
CA TYR A 157 10.72 5.76 -4.08
C TYR A 157 10.29 4.29 -4.13
N VAL A 158 10.06 3.71 -2.96
CA VAL A 158 9.43 2.41 -2.79
C VAL A 158 8.28 2.59 -1.83
N MET A 159 7.09 2.14 -2.21
CA MET A 159 5.96 2.08 -1.29
C MET A 159 5.39 0.68 -1.19
N SER A 160 5.00 0.28 0.03
CA SER A 160 4.20 -0.92 0.24
C SER A 160 2.77 -0.60 0.65
N VAL A 161 1.84 -1.47 0.27
CA VAL A 161 0.46 -1.44 0.73
C VAL A 161 0.17 -2.71 1.50
N CYS A 162 -0.57 -2.60 2.62
CA CYS A 162 -1.07 -3.76 3.35
C CYS A 162 0.09 -4.71 3.75
N THR A 163 -0.06 -6.01 3.52
CA THR A 163 0.95 -7.04 3.81
C THR A 163 2.17 -7.03 2.87
N GLY A 164 2.19 -6.16 1.85
CA GLY A 164 3.39 -5.94 1.02
C GLY A 164 4.59 -5.44 1.83
N SER A 165 4.34 -4.85 3.01
CA SER A 165 5.36 -4.46 3.98
C SER A 165 6.28 -5.62 4.39
N PHE A 166 5.78 -6.87 4.42
CA PHE A 166 6.59 -8.04 4.77
C PHE A 166 7.62 -8.36 3.69
N LEU A 167 7.27 -8.18 2.42
CA LEU A 167 8.19 -8.42 1.30
C LEU A 167 9.33 -7.39 1.31
N ILE A 168 9.00 -6.10 1.50
CA ILE A 168 10.04 -5.06 1.59
C ILE A 168 10.83 -5.11 2.89
N ALA A 169 10.25 -5.62 3.99
CA ALA A 169 10.97 -5.92 5.23
C ALA A 169 12.02 -7.01 4.98
N LYS A 170 11.62 -8.13 4.36
CA LYS A 170 12.52 -9.24 4.04
C LYS A 170 13.59 -8.84 3.01
N ALA A 171 13.28 -7.93 2.10
CA ALA A 171 14.24 -7.32 1.18
C ALA A 171 15.21 -6.31 1.85
N GLY A 172 15.15 -6.15 3.18
CA GLY A 172 16.08 -5.31 3.95
C GLY A 172 15.77 -3.81 3.91
N LEU A 173 14.64 -3.39 3.33
CA LEU A 173 14.36 -1.96 3.10
C LEU A 173 13.93 -1.23 4.38
N LEU A 174 13.44 -1.96 5.39
CA LEU A 174 12.85 -1.39 6.61
C LEU A 174 13.72 -1.45 7.87
N GLN A 175 14.97 -1.91 7.77
CA GLN A 175 15.88 -1.97 8.93
C GLN A 175 16.00 -0.61 9.61
N GLY A 176 15.73 -0.56 10.92
CA GLY A 176 15.79 0.66 11.75
C GLY A 176 14.74 1.73 11.42
N LYS A 177 13.73 1.41 10.60
CA LYS A 177 12.69 2.36 10.17
C LYS A 177 11.37 2.10 10.87
N SER A 178 10.49 3.09 10.81
CA SER A 178 9.09 2.89 11.17
C SER A 178 8.31 2.31 10.00
N ALA A 179 7.38 1.41 10.30
CA ALA A 179 6.49 0.84 9.28
C ALA A 179 5.12 0.54 9.85
N THR A 180 4.11 0.54 8.99
CA THR A 180 2.78 0.01 9.30
C THR A 180 2.41 -1.07 8.28
N THR A 181 1.30 -1.78 8.50
CA THR A 181 0.79 -2.84 7.63
C THR A 181 -0.71 -3.03 7.82
N TYR A 182 -1.29 -4.05 7.19
CA TYR A 182 -2.67 -4.44 7.43
C TYR A 182 -2.94 -4.70 8.91
N ASN A 183 -4.08 -4.21 9.41
CA ASN A 183 -4.40 -4.23 10.84
C ASN A 183 -4.21 -5.61 11.50
N SER A 184 -4.62 -6.70 10.86
CA SER A 184 -4.50 -8.03 11.45
C SER A 184 -3.09 -8.60 11.39
N ALA A 185 -2.19 -7.98 10.63
CA ALA A 185 -0.82 -8.41 10.42
C ALA A 185 0.21 -7.61 11.23
N ILE A 186 -0.22 -6.57 11.98
CA ILE A 186 0.65 -5.72 12.80
C ILE A 186 1.51 -6.56 13.76
N SER A 187 0.89 -7.44 14.54
CA SER A 187 1.60 -8.28 15.51
C SER A 187 2.60 -9.20 14.82
N SER A 188 2.22 -9.83 13.71
CA SER A 188 3.10 -10.71 12.94
C SER A 188 4.30 -9.97 12.35
N LEU A 189 4.12 -8.75 11.86
CA LEU A 189 5.23 -7.94 11.34
C LEU A 189 6.23 -7.64 12.45
N ARG A 190 5.74 -7.26 13.63
CA ARG A 190 6.57 -6.96 14.81
C ARG A 190 7.34 -8.19 15.29
N THR A 191 6.71 -9.36 15.29
CA THR A 191 7.36 -10.61 15.70
C THR A 191 8.43 -11.07 14.71
N LEU A 192 8.15 -10.98 13.40
CA LEU A 192 9.07 -11.48 12.37
C LEU A 192 10.25 -10.53 12.11
N PHE A 193 10.09 -9.23 12.35
CA PHE A 193 11.11 -8.22 12.09
C PHE A 193 11.26 -7.27 13.30
N PRO A 194 11.94 -7.73 14.37
CA PRO A 194 12.01 -6.99 15.64
C PRO A 194 12.76 -5.64 15.53
N ASP A 195 13.61 -5.47 14.51
CA ASP A 195 14.36 -4.24 14.26
C ASP A 195 13.54 -3.13 13.56
N ILE A 196 12.27 -3.41 13.22
CA ILE A 196 11.34 -2.45 12.64
C ILE A 196 10.49 -1.84 13.76
N ARG A 197 10.41 -0.51 13.80
CA ARG A 197 9.46 0.20 14.67
C ARG A 197 8.05 0.12 14.08
N VAL A 198 7.35 -0.98 14.35
CA VAL A 198 5.99 -1.21 13.85
C VAL A 198 4.96 -0.34 14.59
N VAL A 199 4.37 0.60 13.85
CA VAL A 199 3.29 1.50 14.32
C VAL A 199 1.94 1.02 13.80
N SER A 200 0.93 1.06 14.67
CA SER A 200 -0.40 0.52 14.39
C SER A 200 -1.48 1.58 14.26
N ASP A 201 -1.18 2.81 14.63
CA ASP A 201 -2.07 3.97 14.73
C ASP A 201 -2.00 4.92 13.53
N GLN A 202 -1.24 4.55 12.49
CA GLN A 202 -0.93 5.38 11.32
C GLN A 202 -1.52 4.80 10.04
N ARG A 203 -2.14 5.65 9.20
CA ARG A 203 -2.63 5.24 7.87
C ARG A 203 -1.48 4.86 6.95
N TYR A 204 -0.39 5.63 7.01
CA TYR A 204 0.84 5.37 6.31
C TYR A 204 2.02 6.00 7.08
N VAL A 205 3.23 5.55 6.74
CA VAL A 205 4.50 6.01 7.30
C VAL A 205 5.42 6.36 6.14
N ASP A 206 6.05 7.53 6.20
CA ASP A 206 7.02 8.03 5.22
C ASP A 206 8.42 8.07 5.87
N ASN A 207 9.36 7.26 5.37
CA ASN A 207 10.78 7.28 5.78
C ASN A 207 11.69 7.89 4.69
N GLY A 208 11.19 8.85 3.93
CA GLY A 208 11.88 9.46 2.80
C GLY A 208 11.73 8.62 1.52
N LYS A 209 12.66 7.68 1.31
CA LYS A 209 12.66 6.78 0.13
C LYS A 209 11.67 5.63 0.25
N VAL A 210 11.49 5.09 1.46
CA VAL A 210 10.65 3.91 1.71
C VAL A 210 9.41 4.32 2.50
N LEU A 211 8.24 4.04 1.94
CA LEU A 211 6.95 4.35 2.54
C LEU A 211 6.13 3.07 2.72
N THR A 212 5.31 3.03 3.77
CA THR A 212 4.40 1.89 4.02
C THR A 212 3.02 2.42 4.33
N SER A 213 1.98 1.74 3.87
CA SER A 213 0.60 2.05 4.23
C SER A 213 -0.07 0.86 4.91
N ALA A 214 -1.14 1.16 5.63
CA ALA A 214 -2.03 0.16 6.21
C ALA A 214 -2.79 -0.58 5.09
N GLY A 215 -3.92 -1.21 5.43
CA GLY A 215 -4.66 -2.03 4.48
C GLY A 215 -5.31 -1.27 3.32
N ILE A 216 -5.37 -1.93 2.16
CA ILE A 216 -6.41 -1.76 1.14
C ILE A 216 -6.50 -0.33 0.61
N SER A 217 -7.47 0.45 1.08
CA SER A 217 -7.68 1.82 0.63
C SER A 217 -6.56 2.77 1.03
N SER A 218 -5.78 2.42 2.06
CA SER A 218 -4.67 3.26 2.54
C SER A 218 -3.59 3.47 1.49
N GLY A 219 -3.47 2.55 0.51
CA GLY A 219 -2.57 2.69 -0.63
C GLY A 219 -2.93 3.84 -1.58
N ILE A 220 -4.23 4.19 -1.68
CA ILE A 220 -4.71 5.33 -2.46
C ILE A 220 -4.21 6.63 -1.83
N ASP A 221 -4.44 6.80 -0.52
CA ASP A 221 -3.99 7.98 0.21
C ASP A 221 -2.45 8.13 0.21
N LEU A 222 -1.72 7.02 0.34
CA LEU A 222 -0.26 7.05 0.25
C LEU A 222 0.22 7.45 -1.16
N SER A 223 -0.53 7.10 -2.20
CA SER A 223 -0.22 7.50 -3.58
C SER A 223 -0.42 9.01 -3.76
N PHE A 224 -1.49 9.61 -3.22
CA PHE A 224 -1.66 11.07 -3.21
C PHE A 224 -0.56 11.79 -2.41
N HIS A 225 -0.17 11.24 -1.25
CA HIS A 225 0.95 11.75 -0.46
C HIS A 225 2.26 11.72 -1.26
N LEU A 226 2.54 10.62 -1.97
CA LEU A 226 3.74 10.50 -2.79
C LEU A 226 3.71 11.45 -4.00
N ILE A 227 2.56 11.63 -4.66
CA ILE A 227 2.39 12.66 -5.70
C ILE A 227 2.67 14.05 -5.12
N THR A 228 2.17 14.35 -3.93
CA THR A 228 2.44 15.62 -3.24
C THR A 228 3.94 15.84 -3.04
N LYS A 229 4.67 14.81 -2.59
CA LYS A 229 6.13 14.85 -2.41
C LYS A 229 6.88 15.09 -3.73
N MET A 230 6.41 14.49 -4.83
CA MET A 230 7.11 14.55 -6.13
C MET A 230 6.74 15.76 -6.99
N LYS A 231 5.50 16.24 -6.89
CA LYS A 231 4.89 17.22 -7.82
C LYS A 231 4.16 18.36 -7.13
N GLY A 232 4.09 18.36 -5.80
CA GLY A 232 3.41 19.37 -5.01
C GLY A 232 1.93 19.06 -4.77
N LEU A 233 1.37 19.69 -3.74
CA LEU A 233 0.01 19.46 -3.25
C LEU A 233 -1.06 19.69 -4.32
N GLY A 234 -0.91 20.74 -5.14
CA GLY A 234 -1.89 21.09 -6.17
C GLY A 234 -2.09 19.98 -7.21
N VAL A 235 -1.02 19.28 -7.60
CA VAL A 235 -1.13 18.15 -8.55
C VAL A 235 -1.88 16.98 -7.91
N ALA A 236 -1.61 16.67 -6.64
CA ALA A 236 -2.32 15.62 -5.92
C ALA A 236 -3.82 15.94 -5.75
N GLN A 237 -4.15 17.21 -5.43
CA GLN A 237 -5.53 17.67 -5.33
C GLN A 237 -6.26 17.60 -6.67
N GLU A 238 -5.59 17.95 -7.77
CA GLU A 238 -6.16 17.84 -9.12
C GLU A 238 -6.46 16.37 -9.47
N VAL A 239 -5.55 15.44 -9.13
CA VAL A 239 -5.79 14.01 -9.30
C VAL A 239 -6.98 13.54 -8.45
N ALA A 240 -7.03 13.93 -7.18
CA ALA A 240 -8.12 13.54 -6.28
C ALA A 240 -9.48 14.04 -6.79
N LEU A 241 -9.55 15.31 -7.21
CA LEU A 241 -10.74 15.91 -7.79
C LEU A 241 -11.17 15.18 -9.07
N GLY A 242 -10.21 14.87 -9.94
CA GLY A 242 -10.49 14.18 -11.20
C GLY A 242 -10.92 12.72 -11.04
N LEU A 243 -10.53 12.06 -9.94
CA LEU A 243 -11.00 10.73 -9.55
C LEU A 243 -12.29 10.79 -8.71
N GLU A 244 -12.84 11.98 -8.46
CA GLU A 244 -13.97 12.20 -7.54
C GLU A 244 -13.74 11.59 -6.15
N TYR A 245 -12.49 11.56 -5.70
CA TYR A 245 -12.09 11.01 -4.41
C TYR A 245 -12.00 12.14 -3.38
N ASP A 246 -12.81 12.08 -2.32
CA ASP A 246 -12.77 13.00 -1.18
C ASP A 246 -11.49 12.81 -0.35
N TRP A 247 -10.37 13.23 -0.93
CA TRP A 247 -9.06 13.09 -0.33
C TRP A 247 -8.89 14.08 0.82
N LYS A 248 -8.71 13.53 2.02
CA LYS A 248 -8.50 14.29 3.25
C LYS A 248 -7.08 14.06 3.77
N PRO A 249 -6.07 14.84 3.30
CA PRO A 249 -4.67 14.63 3.66
C PRO A 249 -4.40 14.74 5.16
N ASN A 250 -5.17 15.58 5.85
CA ASN A 250 -5.08 15.80 7.30
C ASN A 250 -6.16 15.02 8.07
N SER A 251 -6.75 13.99 7.46
CA SER A 251 -7.79 13.18 8.13
C SER A 251 -7.21 12.44 9.31
N ASP A 252 -7.93 12.54 10.43
CA ASP A 252 -7.70 11.71 11.60
C ASP A 252 -8.22 10.28 11.39
N TYR A 253 -7.77 9.63 10.32
CA TYR A 253 -8.30 8.34 9.85
C TYR A 253 -8.52 7.37 11.00
N VAL A 254 -9.78 7.10 11.28
CA VAL A 254 -10.21 6.42 12.51
C VAL A 254 -9.67 5.01 12.60
N ARG A 255 -9.68 4.30 11.46
CA ARG A 255 -9.16 2.93 11.40
C ARG A 255 -7.64 2.87 11.49
N ALA A 256 -6.92 3.99 11.33
CA ALA A 256 -5.53 4.04 11.74
C ALA A 256 -5.44 3.76 13.24
N ALA A 257 -6.25 4.41 14.09
CA ALA A 257 -6.24 4.20 15.54
C ALA A 257 -6.76 2.81 15.99
N LEU A 258 -7.23 1.96 15.06
CA LEU A 258 -7.76 0.61 15.33
C LEU A 258 -8.86 0.59 16.41
N ALA A 259 -9.65 1.67 16.51
CA ALA A 259 -10.69 1.80 17.52
C ALA A 259 -11.71 0.64 17.46
N ASP A 260 -12.06 0.19 16.25
CA ASP A 260 -12.97 -0.96 16.04
C ASP A 260 -12.42 -2.27 16.62
N ARG A 261 -11.10 -2.46 16.63
CA ARG A 261 -10.45 -3.67 17.19
C ARG A 261 -10.39 -3.67 18.71
N LYS A 262 -10.70 -2.55 19.34
CA LYS A 262 -10.75 -2.49 20.80
C LYS A 262 -12.06 -3.06 21.32
N LEU A 263 -13.15 -3.11 20.53
CA LEU A 263 -14.41 -3.74 20.92
C LEU A 263 -14.18 -5.14 21.55
N PRO A 264 -14.91 -5.50 22.63
CA PRO A 264 -14.83 -6.83 23.20
C PRO A 264 -15.13 -7.90 22.15
N ARG A 265 -14.36 -8.99 22.19
CA ARG A 265 -14.70 -10.18 21.41
C ARG A 265 -15.91 -10.83 22.07
N VAL A 266 -17.06 -10.73 21.41
CA VAL A 266 -18.20 -11.57 21.76
C VAL A 266 -17.82 -13.00 21.37
N GLY A 267 -17.76 -13.91 22.34
CA GLY A 267 -17.57 -15.33 22.11
C GLY A 267 -18.70 -15.95 21.28
N LYS A 268 -18.69 -17.29 21.12
CA LYS A 268 -19.76 -17.98 20.40
C LYS A 268 -21.09 -17.75 21.13
N LEU A 269 -21.97 -16.97 20.53
CA LEU A 269 -23.36 -16.85 20.96
C LEU A 269 -24.07 -18.21 20.80
N PRO A 270 -25.16 -18.46 21.53
CA PRO A 270 -26.00 -19.64 21.34
C PRO A 270 -26.34 -19.88 19.85
N GLU A 271 -26.44 -21.15 19.42
CA GLU A 271 -26.65 -21.46 17.99
C GLU A 271 -28.00 -20.98 17.45
N ASP A 272 -28.98 -20.77 18.34
CA ASP A 272 -30.29 -20.20 18.05
C ASP A 272 -30.30 -18.68 17.92
N PHE A 273 -29.14 -18.02 18.04
CA PHE A 273 -29.01 -16.58 17.86
C PHE A 273 -28.62 -16.25 16.42
N ASP A 274 -29.52 -15.61 15.68
CA ASP A 274 -29.21 -15.04 14.37
C ASP A 274 -28.77 -13.58 14.54
N TRP A 275 -27.46 -13.35 14.35
CA TRP A 275 -26.84 -12.03 14.49
C TRP A 275 -26.63 -11.37 13.13
N GLN A 276 -27.17 -10.16 12.99
CA GLN A 276 -26.95 -9.30 11.83
C GLN A 276 -26.33 -7.98 12.28
N VAL A 277 -25.20 -7.60 11.69
CA VAL A 277 -24.65 -6.24 11.85
C VAL A 277 -25.54 -5.26 11.08
N LEU A 278 -26.06 -4.25 11.79
CA LEU A 278 -26.84 -3.16 11.20
C LEU A 278 -25.96 -1.98 10.81
N GLY A 279 -24.89 -1.72 11.57
CA GLY A 279 -23.98 -0.64 11.25
C GLY A 279 -22.80 -0.51 12.19
N THR A 280 -21.77 0.17 11.71
CA THR A 280 -20.63 0.60 12.52
C THR A 280 -20.33 2.06 12.24
N ALA A 281 -20.09 2.84 13.28
CA ALA A 281 -19.74 4.25 13.15
C ALA A 281 -18.80 4.64 14.29
N GLY A 282 -17.87 5.55 14.04
CA GLY A 282 -16.99 6.02 15.10
C GLY A 282 -15.91 6.98 14.63
N ASN A 283 -15.15 7.46 15.61
CA ASN A 283 -13.98 8.29 15.49
C ASN A 283 -12.84 7.74 16.37
N ARG A 284 -11.75 8.50 16.49
CA ARG A 284 -10.59 8.09 17.30
C ARG A 284 -10.92 7.91 18.78
N GLU A 285 -11.94 8.60 19.28
CA GLU A 285 -12.30 8.66 20.69
C GLU A 285 -13.45 7.72 21.03
N SER A 286 -14.26 7.33 20.04
CA SER A 286 -15.43 6.47 20.27
C SER A 286 -15.77 5.62 19.06
N TRP A 287 -16.23 4.40 19.29
CA TRP A 287 -16.70 3.51 18.23
C TRP A 287 -17.98 2.80 18.63
N GLN A 288 -18.91 2.67 17.70
CA GLN A 288 -20.20 2.03 17.90
C GLN A 288 -20.35 0.89 16.89
N LEU A 289 -20.77 -0.27 17.39
CA LEU A 289 -21.31 -1.37 16.62
C LEU A 289 -22.78 -1.54 17.00
N SER A 290 -23.66 -1.61 16.01
CA SER A 290 -25.07 -1.91 16.19
C SER A 290 -25.43 -3.15 15.38
N GLY A 291 -26.23 -4.03 15.97
CA GLY A 291 -26.75 -5.19 15.27
C GLY A 291 -28.10 -5.65 15.81
N LEU A 292 -28.78 -6.45 14.99
CA LEU A 292 -30.03 -7.09 15.31
C LEU A 292 -29.75 -8.55 15.67
N LEU A 293 -30.21 -8.94 16.84
CA LEU A 293 -30.13 -10.30 17.35
C LEU A 293 -31.52 -10.90 17.35
N ARG A 294 -31.80 -11.81 16.42
CA ARG A 294 -33.08 -12.52 16.36
C ARG A 294 -33.04 -13.76 17.24
N THR A 295 -34.02 -13.86 18.14
CA THR A 295 -34.18 -14.98 19.07
C THR A 295 -35.57 -14.92 19.70
N ASP A 296 -36.09 -16.08 20.10
CA ASP A 296 -37.33 -16.20 20.87
C ASP A 296 -37.08 -16.11 22.40
N LYS A 297 -35.82 -15.98 22.83
CA LYS A 297 -35.47 -15.83 24.24
C LYS A 297 -35.94 -14.50 24.83
N SER A 298 -36.17 -14.50 26.14
CA SER A 298 -36.46 -13.26 26.88
C SER A 298 -35.23 -12.34 26.92
N ILE A 299 -35.45 -11.03 27.12
CA ILE A 299 -34.36 -10.04 27.19
C ILE A 299 -33.32 -10.40 28.26
N HIS A 300 -33.76 -11.02 29.36
CA HIS A 300 -32.89 -11.45 30.45
C HIS A 300 -31.97 -12.59 30.01
N GLU A 301 -32.51 -13.62 29.36
CA GLU A 301 -31.73 -14.73 28.81
C GLU A 301 -30.77 -14.25 27.71
N THR A 302 -31.22 -13.33 26.85
CA THR A 302 -30.40 -12.71 25.81
C THR A 302 -29.23 -11.95 26.40
N MET A 303 -29.46 -11.12 27.43
CA MET A 303 -28.42 -10.37 28.11
C MET A 303 -27.43 -11.25 28.85
N GLN A 304 -27.90 -12.31 29.51
CA GLN A 304 -27.01 -13.30 30.14
C GLN A 304 -26.10 -13.98 29.12
N ALA A 305 -26.64 -14.35 27.95
CA ALA A 305 -25.84 -14.96 26.88
C ALA A 305 -24.79 -14.00 26.31
N ILE A 306 -25.14 -12.72 26.10
CA ILE A 306 -24.20 -11.69 25.64
C ILE A 306 -23.12 -11.44 26.69
N TYR A 307 -23.50 -11.29 27.97
CA TYR A 307 -22.57 -11.13 29.09
C TYR A 307 -21.58 -12.29 29.17
N ALA A 308 -22.07 -13.53 29.16
CA ALA A 308 -21.21 -14.71 29.14
C ALA A 308 -20.28 -14.74 27.91
N GLY A 309 -20.80 -14.33 26.74
CA GLY A 309 -20.03 -14.21 25.51
C GLY A 309 -18.89 -13.20 25.59
N VAL A 310 -19.11 -12.01 26.17
CA VAL A 310 -18.07 -10.98 26.27
C VAL A 310 -17.10 -11.21 27.42
N GLN A 311 -17.52 -11.87 28.50
CA GLN A 311 -16.63 -12.28 29.57
C GLN A 311 -15.60 -13.34 29.14
N ALA A 312 -15.85 -14.05 28.04
CA ALA A 312 -14.85 -14.91 27.42
C ALA A 312 -13.62 -14.13 26.92
N ASP A 313 -13.75 -12.81 26.71
CA ASP A 313 -12.63 -11.93 26.39
C ASP A 313 -11.91 -11.49 27.68
N SER A 314 -10.83 -12.21 28.00
CA SER A 314 -10.00 -11.93 29.18
C SER A 314 -9.25 -10.59 29.13
N THR A 315 -9.31 -9.86 28.01
CA THR A 315 -8.69 -8.53 27.89
C THR A 315 -9.54 -7.39 28.46
N TRP A 316 -10.78 -7.67 28.82
CA TRP A 316 -11.75 -6.70 29.34
C TRP A 316 -12.13 -6.98 30.80
N GLN A 317 -12.29 -5.92 31.59
CA GLN A 317 -12.80 -5.96 32.96
C GLN A 317 -14.23 -5.44 32.97
N PHE A 318 -15.21 -6.31 33.15
CA PHE A 318 -16.63 -5.94 33.17
C PHE A 318 -17.16 -5.75 34.60
N ASN A 319 -18.16 -4.88 34.74
CA ASN A 319 -18.96 -4.82 35.96
C ASN A 319 -19.67 -6.16 36.21
N LYS A 320 -19.98 -6.46 37.47
CA LYS A 320 -20.69 -7.69 37.83
C LYS A 320 -22.13 -7.62 37.30
N GLY A 321 -22.39 -8.29 36.18
CA GLY A 321 -23.70 -8.37 35.55
C GLY A 321 -24.10 -7.10 34.80
N PHE A 322 -25.38 -7.05 34.42
CA PHE A 322 -26.02 -5.88 33.80
C PHE A 322 -26.94 -5.19 34.82
N ASP A 323 -27.15 -3.89 34.65
CA ASP A 323 -28.07 -3.10 35.49
C ASP A 323 -29.54 -3.31 35.11
N ASP A 324 -30.46 -2.68 35.85
CA ASP A 324 -31.91 -2.75 35.60
C ASP A 324 -32.32 -2.18 34.23
N THR A 325 -31.41 -1.47 33.55
CA THR A 325 -31.60 -0.96 32.18
C THR A 325 -31.02 -1.89 31.12
N PHE A 326 -30.62 -3.12 31.49
CA PHE A 326 -29.96 -4.08 30.62
C PHE A 326 -28.70 -3.51 29.96
N MET A 327 -27.96 -2.70 30.72
CA MET A 327 -26.67 -2.17 30.31
C MET A 327 -25.54 -2.93 30.99
N LEU A 328 -24.54 -3.31 30.21
CA LEU A 328 -23.29 -3.90 30.67
C LEU A 328 -22.15 -2.96 30.36
N THR A 329 -21.38 -2.58 31.38
CA THR A 329 -20.20 -1.72 31.22
C THR A 329 -18.93 -2.47 31.56
N GLY A 330 -17.85 -2.14 30.87
CA GLY A 330 -16.52 -2.67 31.15
C GLY A 330 -15.43 -1.70 30.72
N TRP A 331 -14.20 -1.98 31.14
CA TRP A 331 -13.03 -1.18 30.80
C TRP A 331 -11.82 -2.05 30.47
N LYS A 332 -10.86 -1.48 29.74
CA LYS A 332 -9.52 -2.05 29.58
C LYS A 332 -8.45 -0.99 29.39
N LEU A 333 -7.21 -1.37 29.66
CA LEU A 333 -6.02 -0.66 29.20
C LEU A 333 -5.48 -1.38 27.96
N ASP A 334 -5.18 -0.63 26.91
CA ASP A 334 -4.55 -1.21 25.73
C ASP A 334 -3.02 -1.27 25.83
N THR A 335 -2.39 -1.81 24.79
CA THR A 335 -0.93 -2.01 24.72
C THR A 335 -0.12 -0.71 24.80
N ASP A 336 -0.75 0.42 24.52
CA ASP A 336 -0.13 1.75 24.55
C ASP A 336 -0.46 2.50 25.86
N GLY A 337 -1.15 1.84 26.80
CA GLY A 337 -1.54 2.40 28.09
C GLY A 337 -2.81 3.25 28.05
N GLN A 338 -3.54 3.31 26.92
CA GLN A 338 -4.77 4.07 26.81
C GLN A 338 -5.94 3.32 27.46
N SER A 339 -6.73 4.02 28.28
CA SER A 339 -7.95 3.50 28.89
C SER A 339 -9.13 3.59 27.93
N TRP A 340 -9.90 2.51 27.87
CA TRP A 340 -11.11 2.40 27.07
C TRP A 340 -12.26 1.89 27.94
N GLU A 341 -13.42 2.52 27.82
CA GLU A 341 -14.69 2.09 28.38
C GLU A 341 -15.56 1.49 27.27
N ASN A 342 -16.28 0.41 27.57
CA ASN A 342 -17.25 -0.21 26.68
C ASN A 342 -18.61 -0.33 27.38
N LYS A 343 -19.68 0.04 26.68
CA LYS A 343 -21.07 -0.07 27.11
C LYS A 343 -21.83 -0.92 26.10
N ILE A 344 -22.50 -1.96 26.57
CA ILE A 344 -23.35 -2.83 25.78
C ILE A 344 -24.78 -2.65 26.28
N SER A 345 -25.68 -2.28 25.40
CA SER A 345 -27.11 -2.17 25.71
C SER A 345 -27.91 -3.06 24.77
N VAL A 346 -29.00 -3.62 25.30
CA VAL A 346 -29.94 -4.45 24.55
C VAL A 346 -31.34 -3.91 24.74
N GLU A 347 -32.02 -3.63 23.64
CA GLU A 347 -33.38 -3.13 23.63
C GLU A 347 -34.24 -3.95 22.66
N LYS A 348 -35.55 -4.02 22.91
CA LYS A 348 -36.45 -4.76 22.02
C LYS A 348 -36.50 -4.08 20.65
N SER A 349 -36.36 -4.86 19.58
CA SER A 349 -36.47 -4.32 18.23
C SER A 349 -37.92 -3.88 17.95
N PRO A 350 -38.15 -2.66 17.45
CA PRO A 350 -39.48 -2.19 17.09
C PRO A 350 -40.00 -2.82 15.80
N GLU A 351 -39.11 -3.31 14.93
CA GLU A 351 -39.43 -3.71 13.55
C GLU A 351 -39.20 -5.19 13.25
N ALA A 352 -38.63 -5.95 14.19
CA ALA A 352 -38.31 -7.36 14.00
C ALA A 352 -38.48 -8.16 15.30
N ASN A 353 -38.74 -9.48 15.16
CA ASN A 353 -38.68 -10.39 16.31
C ASN A 353 -37.22 -10.53 16.77
N GLY A 354 -36.89 -9.93 17.91
CA GLY A 354 -35.53 -9.92 18.46
C GLY A 354 -35.16 -8.61 19.17
N TYR A 355 -33.87 -8.38 19.31
CA TYR A 355 -33.31 -7.26 20.08
C TYR A 355 -32.26 -6.49 19.28
N LEU A 356 -32.27 -5.18 19.43
CA LEU A 356 -31.17 -4.32 18.99
C LEU A 356 -30.08 -4.36 20.06
N VAL A 357 -28.89 -4.78 19.66
CA VAL A 357 -27.70 -4.79 20.50
C VAL A 357 -26.78 -3.67 20.03
N LYS A 358 -26.40 -2.81 20.97
CA LYS A 358 -25.51 -1.68 20.71
C LYS A 358 -24.29 -1.80 21.61
N MET A 359 -23.11 -1.79 21.01
CA MET A 359 -21.83 -1.77 21.71
C MET A 359 -21.16 -0.44 21.42
N VAL A 360 -20.96 0.37 22.45
CA VAL A 360 -20.32 1.68 22.39
C VAL A 360 -19.02 1.62 23.17
N LEU A 361 -17.93 1.86 22.47
CA LEU A 361 -16.60 2.01 23.01
C LEU A 361 -16.25 3.50 23.06
N ALA A 362 -15.64 3.96 24.14
CA ALA A 362 -15.13 5.32 24.29
C ALA A 362 -13.76 5.31 24.98
N LYS A 363 -12.87 6.22 24.61
CA LYS A 363 -11.67 6.51 25.40
C LYS A 363 -12.07 7.24 26.68
N ASN A 364 -11.41 6.88 27.77
CA ASN A 364 -11.48 7.58 29.05
C ASN A 364 -10.36 8.60 29.18
#